data_AF-A0A3C1KS91-F1
#
_entry.id   AF-A0A3C1KS91-F1
#
_cell.length_a   1.000
_cell.length_b   1.000
_cell.length_c   1.000
_cell.angle_alpha   90.00
_cell.angle_beta   90.00
_cell.angle_gamma   90.00
#
_symmetry.space_group_name_H-M   'P 1'
#
loop_
_entity.id
_entity.type
_entity.pdbx_description
1 polymer ?
#
loop_
_entity_poly.entity_id
_entity_poly.type
_entity_poly.pdbx_seq_one_letter_code
_entity_poly.pdbx_strand_id
1 'polypeptide(L)'
;MTLTMTQTTAGGKAAAAAILLLALATGCTTAPPEPVAPSAQEVVPEAPAEPSPTLLPPMPTSRWDTTFEQTRAALRARDWMTAEQTLASLPEDLDAADRSRRDFLLARAAFLRGDLERTDALLTAGPEEDVPAALRLEQAEFTREIAQLAGDWLTSARIGAGILTQQPADAGLRRAIWRDLNRSSEAAMATALADAPDADWRGWLELALRDRRAENPQSLQEALLEWRNQHPTHPAAMQLPGGLEYIARGVRAPRKVALLLPLSGRLAPAARAVQDGYLAHYFAARARGETPYTLDVIDTTAHESAAAAYGQAIADGAEIVVGPLSKEAVA
;
A
#
# COMPACT_ATOMS: atom_id res chain seq x y z
N MET A 1 60.12 -78.29 -18.01
CA MET A 1 59.65 -79.41 -18.84
C MET A 1 58.13 -79.44 -18.73
N THR A 2 57.38 -78.67 -19.53
CA THR A 2 56.93 -79.01 -20.90
C THR A 2 56.37 -80.43 -21.00
N LEU A 3 55.06 -80.55 -21.19
CA LEU A 3 54.45 -81.13 -22.40
C LEU A 3 52.93 -80.86 -22.35
N THR A 4 52.42 -79.81 -23.00
CA THR A 4 51.92 -79.73 -24.41
C THR A 4 50.76 -80.66 -24.70
N MET A 5 49.58 -80.07 -24.96
CA MET A 5 48.90 -79.95 -26.29
C MET A 5 47.92 -81.12 -26.52
N THR A 6 46.72 -81.01 -27.11
CA THR A 6 46.13 -80.08 -28.10
C THR A 6 44.62 -80.43 -28.17
N GLN A 7 43.70 -79.45 -28.17
CA GLN A 7 42.82 -79.01 -29.30
C GLN A 7 41.64 -79.98 -29.65
N THR A 8 40.39 -79.62 -29.98
CA THR A 8 39.73 -78.35 -30.36
C THR A 8 38.18 -78.48 -30.28
N THR A 9 37.51 -77.34 -30.07
CA THR A 9 36.22 -76.84 -30.65
C THR A 9 34.81 -77.27 -30.21
N ALA A 10 34.05 -76.20 -29.90
CA ALA A 10 32.63 -75.92 -30.17
C ALA A 10 31.59 -76.71 -29.36
N GLY A 11 30.60 -76.12 -28.69
CA GLY A 11 30.08 -74.75 -28.70
C GLY A 11 28.56 -74.84 -28.44
N GLY A 12 28.05 -74.02 -27.52
CA GLY A 12 26.60 -73.86 -27.28
C GLY A 12 26.10 -74.57 -26.02
N LYS A 13 26.09 -73.85 -24.89
CA LYS A 13 25.75 -74.37 -23.56
C LYS A 13 24.23 -74.50 -23.36
N ALA A 14 23.83 -75.73 -23.07
CA ALA A 14 22.66 -76.16 -22.30
C ALA A 14 22.58 -75.40 -20.95
N ALA A 15 21.42 -74.88 -20.51
CA ALA A 15 20.20 -75.56 -20.04
C ALA A 15 20.30 -76.11 -18.60
N ALA A 16 19.16 -75.97 -17.90
CA ALA A 16 18.77 -76.67 -16.66
C ALA A 16 19.49 -76.22 -15.38
N ALA A 17 18.92 -76.23 -14.17
CA ALA A 17 17.67 -76.70 -13.61
C ALA A 17 17.46 -75.89 -12.30
N ALA A 18 16.28 -75.32 -12.06
CA ALA A 18 15.25 -75.81 -11.15
C ALA A 18 15.67 -76.09 -9.68
N ILE A 19 15.29 -75.13 -8.81
CA ILE A 19 14.60 -75.25 -7.51
C ILE A 19 15.34 -75.89 -6.32
N LEU A 20 15.70 -75.05 -5.33
CA LEU A 20 15.39 -75.28 -3.91
C LEU A 20 15.40 -73.93 -3.15
N LEU A 21 14.22 -73.49 -2.69
CA LEU A 21 14.02 -72.24 -1.93
C LEU A 21 14.15 -72.51 -0.42
N LEU A 22 15.18 -71.93 0.21
CA LEU A 22 15.34 -71.84 1.66
C LEU A 22 15.00 -70.41 2.11
N ALA A 23 14.07 -70.29 3.06
CA ALA A 23 13.75 -69.05 3.75
C ALA A 23 14.92 -68.60 4.65
N LEU A 24 15.15 -67.29 4.81
CA LEU A 24 15.62 -66.62 6.04
C LEU A 24 15.61 -65.08 5.88
N ALA A 25 14.82 -64.42 6.74
CA ALA A 25 14.91 -63.07 7.29
C ALA A 25 15.47 -61.90 6.42
N THR A 26 14.58 -61.06 5.89
CA THR A 26 14.90 -59.67 5.50
C THR A 26 14.69 -58.75 6.70
N GLY A 27 15.79 -58.39 7.38
CA GLY A 27 15.84 -57.20 8.23
C GLY A 27 16.18 -55.98 7.37
N CYS A 28 15.19 -55.16 7.04
CA CYS A 28 15.43 -53.85 6.46
C CYS A 28 15.68 -52.85 7.60
N THR A 29 16.91 -52.36 7.69
CA THR A 29 17.30 -51.24 8.55
C THR A 29 16.60 -49.97 8.04
N THR A 30 15.83 -49.31 8.90
CA THR A 30 15.18 -48.02 8.63
C THR A 30 16.15 -46.89 8.98
N ALA A 31 16.42 -46.01 8.01
CA ALA A 31 17.16 -44.77 8.25
C ALA A 31 16.37 -43.81 9.17
N PRO A 32 17.03 -42.97 10.00
CA PRO A 32 16.33 -42.07 10.91
C PRO A 32 15.64 -40.93 10.13
N PRO A 33 14.45 -40.47 10.56
CA PRO A 33 13.81 -39.33 9.93
C PRO A 33 14.57 -38.04 10.26
N GLU A 34 14.76 -37.22 9.23
CA GLU A 34 15.30 -35.87 9.32
C GLU A 34 14.41 -34.99 10.23
N PRO A 35 14.96 -34.12 11.10
CA PRO A 35 14.14 -33.26 11.94
C PRO A 35 13.41 -32.24 11.06
N VAL A 36 12.09 -32.32 11.02
CA VAL A 36 11.24 -31.28 10.43
C VAL A 36 11.43 -30.02 11.26
N ALA A 37 12.13 -29.02 10.70
CA ALA A 37 12.17 -27.69 11.27
C ALA A 37 10.73 -27.16 11.42
N PRO A 38 10.35 -26.59 12.58
CA PRO A 38 9.02 -26.02 12.72
C PRO A 38 8.87 -24.90 11.69
N SER A 39 7.90 -25.06 10.78
CA SER A 39 7.50 -24.02 9.85
C SER A 39 7.20 -22.78 10.68
N ALA A 40 7.94 -21.70 10.44
CA ALA A 40 7.60 -20.40 10.97
C ALA A 40 6.16 -20.13 10.54
N GLN A 41 5.23 -20.19 11.50
CA GLN A 41 3.91 -19.64 11.29
C GLN A 41 4.13 -18.14 11.13
N GLU A 42 4.13 -17.67 9.88
CA GLU A 42 3.80 -16.29 9.59
C GLU A 42 2.46 -16.03 10.26
N VAL A 43 2.51 -15.38 11.42
CA VAL A 43 1.35 -14.67 11.95
C VAL A 43 1.12 -13.56 10.94
N VAL A 44 0.39 -13.86 9.87
CA VAL A 44 -0.20 -12.86 9.00
C VAL A 44 -1.08 -12.04 9.94
N PRO A 45 -0.74 -10.78 10.23
CA PRO A 45 -1.60 -9.96 11.06
C PRO A 45 -2.95 -9.92 10.35
N GLU A 46 -4.01 -10.30 11.08
CA GLU A 46 -5.38 -10.23 10.59
C GLU A 46 -5.59 -8.81 10.05
N ALA A 47 -5.71 -8.71 8.73
CA ALA A 47 -5.92 -7.42 8.08
C ALA A 47 -7.17 -6.80 8.71
N PRO A 48 -7.15 -5.49 9.07
CA PRO A 48 -8.36 -4.83 9.55
C PRO A 48 -9.47 -5.13 8.56
N ALA A 49 -10.59 -5.68 9.05
CA ALA A 49 -11.70 -6.05 8.19
C ALA A 49 -12.12 -4.82 7.38
N GLU A 50 -11.94 -4.86 6.06
CA GLU A 50 -12.42 -3.78 5.21
C GLU A 50 -13.94 -3.75 5.33
N PRO A 51 -14.54 -2.61 5.69
CA PRO A 51 -15.98 -2.51 5.83
C PRO A 51 -16.62 -2.82 4.48
N SER A 52 -17.73 -3.54 4.50
CA SER A 52 -18.48 -3.81 3.27
C SER A 52 -18.90 -2.50 2.61
N PRO A 53 -18.92 -2.42 1.26
CA PRO A 53 -19.38 -1.23 0.56
C PRO A 53 -20.79 -0.85 1.03
N THR A 54 -20.97 0.38 1.48
CA THR A 54 -22.31 0.91 1.77
C THR A 54 -23.06 1.03 0.45
N LEU A 55 -24.19 0.33 0.32
CA LEU A 55 -25.10 0.51 -0.81
C LEU A 55 -25.69 1.92 -0.75
N LEU A 56 -25.36 2.73 -1.74
CA LEU A 56 -25.92 4.07 -1.88
C LEU A 56 -27.42 3.99 -2.17
N PRO A 57 -28.24 4.93 -1.66
CA PRO A 57 -29.65 4.98 -1.98
C PRO A 57 -29.82 5.17 -3.50
N PRO A 58 -30.72 4.43 -4.16
CA PRO A 58 -30.94 4.62 -5.60
C PRO A 58 -31.57 5.98 -5.86
N MET A 59 -31.37 6.50 -7.08
CA MET A 59 -32.10 7.67 -7.55
C MET A 59 -33.61 7.37 -7.55
N PRO A 60 -34.48 8.24 -7.00
CA PRO A 60 -35.92 8.04 -7.09
C PRO A 60 -36.38 7.96 -8.54
N THR A 61 -37.39 7.17 -8.85
CA THR A 61 -37.96 7.10 -10.21
C THR A 61 -38.62 8.41 -10.60
N SER A 62 -38.44 8.84 -11.85
CA SER A 62 -39.11 10.01 -12.41
C SER A 62 -39.79 9.67 -13.73
N ARG A 63 -40.93 10.32 -14.00
CA ARG A 63 -41.57 10.28 -15.32
C ARG A 63 -40.67 10.85 -16.43
N TRP A 64 -39.66 11.65 -16.07
CA TRP A 64 -38.72 12.29 -16.97
C TRP A 64 -37.35 11.60 -17.05
N ASP A 65 -37.21 10.38 -16.51
CA ASP A 65 -35.94 9.66 -16.48
C ASP A 65 -35.31 9.50 -17.87
N THR A 66 -36.12 9.30 -18.92
CA THR A 66 -35.60 9.23 -20.30
C THR A 66 -34.96 10.54 -20.73
N THR A 67 -35.58 11.69 -20.42
CA THR A 67 -35.04 13.02 -20.71
C THR A 67 -33.74 13.25 -19.93
N PHE A 68 -33.70 12.91 -18.65
CA PHE A 68 -32.49 13.04 -17.83
C PHE A 68 -31.34 12.17 -18.34
N GLU A 69 -31.60 10.93 -18.76
CA GLU A 69 -30.57 10.04 -19.32
C GLU A 69 -30.04 10.53 -20.67
N GLN A 70 -30.91 11.04 -21.55
CA GLN A 70 -30.50 11.67 -22.81
C GLN A 70 -29.60 12.88 -22.55
N THR A 71 -29.97 13.75 -21.61
CA THR A 71 -29.16 14.89 -21.19
C THR A 71 -27.81 14.44 -20.62
N ARG A 72 -27.78 13.42 -19.75
CA ARG A 72 -26.52 12.87 -19.24
C ARG A 72 -25.64 12.32 -20.37
N ALA A 73 -26.23 11.69 -21.39
CA ALA A 73 -25.48 11.22 -22.56
C ALA A 73 -24.88 12.38 -23.36
N ALA A 74 -25.65 13.45 -23.60
CA ALA A 74 -25.14 14.66 -24.25
C ALA A 74 -24.00 15.31 -23.46
N LEU A 75 -24.15 15.44 -22.14
CA LEU A 75 -23.10 15.96 -21.26
C LEU A 75 -21.82 15.10 -21.29
N ARG A 76 -21.94 13.76 -21.33
CA ARG A 76 -20.78 12.86 -21.50
C ARG A 76 -20.09 13.06 -22.85
N ALA A 77 -20.86 13.37 -23.90
CA ALA A 77 -20.34 13.75 -25.21
C ALA A 77 -19.80 15.20 -25.26
N ARG A 78 -19.84 15.93 -24.14
CA ARG A 78 -19.51 17.36 -24.01
C ARG A 78 -20.37 18.27 -24.89
N ASP A 79 -21.54 17.80 -25.31
CA ASP A 79 -22.52 18.57 -26.08
C ASP A 79 -23.49 19.27 -25.13
N TRP A 80 -23.04 20.39 -24.57
CA TRP A 80 -23.84 21.20 -23.65
C TRP A 80 -25.08 21.81 -24.32
N MET A 81 -25.05 22.05 -25.64
CA MET A 81 -26.15 22.67 -26.37
C MET A 81 -27.32 21.70 -26.51
N THR A 82 -27.05 20.45 -26.90
CA THR A 82 -28.08 19.39 -26.92
C THR A 82 -28.61 19.11 -25.51
N ALA A 83 -27.76 19.14 -24.49
CA ALA A 83 -28.19 18.98 -23.10
C ALA A 83 -29.19 20.06 -22.67
N GLU A 84 -28.89 21.34 -22.91
CA GLU A 84 -29.81 22.45 -22.59
C GLU A 84 -31.12 22.37 -23.39
N GLN A 85 -31.06 22.06 -24.69
CA GLN A 85 -32.25 21.90 -25.53
C GLN A 85 -33.15 20.74 -25.07
N THR A 86 -32.55 19.62 -24.66
CA THR A 86 -33.28 18.46 -24.14
C THR A 86 -34.00 18.82 -22.85
N LEU A 87 -33.34 19.54 -21.93
CA LEU A 87 -33.93 20.00 -20.68
C LEU A 87 -34.99 21.10 -20.87
N ALA A 88 -34.89 21.91 -21.93
CA ALA A 88 -35.89 22.94 -22.26
C ALA A 88 -37.26 22.36 -22.65
N SER A 89 -37.34 21.05 -22.95
CA SER A 89 -38.61 20.36 -23.20
C SER A 89 -39.40 20.04 -21.92
N LEU A 90 -38.75 20.13 -20.74
CA LEU A 90 -39.41 19.89 -19.46
C LEU A 90 -40.33 21.07 -19.12
N PRO A 91 -41.49 20.81 -18.49
CA PRO A 91 -42.37 21.89 -18.06
C PRO A 91 -41.79 22.65 -16.86
N GLU A 92 -42.32 23.84 -16.56
CA GLU A 92 -41.85 24.66 -15.44
C GLU A 92 -42.29 24.13 -14.06
N ASP A 93 -43.40 23.39 -14.02
CA ASP A 93 -44.08 22.87 -12.83
C ASP A 93 -43.59 21.47 -12.41
N LEU A 94 -42.28 21.26 -12.43
CA LEU A 94 -41.66 20.02 -11.92
C LEU A 94 -41.88 19.88 -10.41
N ASP A 95 -41.92 18.65 -9.90
CA ASP A 95 -41.79 18.45 -8.46
C ASP A 95 -40.37 18.84 -7.98
N ALA A 96 -40.19 18.91 -6.67
CA ALA A 96 -38.94 19.34 -6.05
C ALA A 96 -37.72 18.48 -6.47
N ALA A 97 -37.91 17.15 -6.58
CA ALA A 97 -36.86 16.21 -6.93
C ALA A 97 -36.46 16.31 -8.41
N ASP A 98 -37.43 16.47 -9.31
CA ASP A 98 -37.18 16.63 -10.74
C ASP A 98 -36.60 18.01 -11.06
N ARG A 99 -37.01 19.05 -10.32
CA ARG A 99 -36.46 20.40 -10.42
C ARG A 99 -34.98 20.40 -10.06
N SER A 100 -34.61 19.82 -8.91
CA SER A 100 -33.20 19.72 -8.50
C SER A 100 -32.35 18.92 -9.48
N ARG A 101 -32.88 17.83 -10.08
CA ARG A 101 -32.19 17.09 -11.16
C ARG A 101 -31.94 17.95 -12.39
N ARG A 102 -32.97 18.65 -12.86
CA ARG A 102 -32.85 19.55 -14.02
C ARG A 102 -31.81 20.62 -13.74
N ASP A 103 -31.88 21.26 -12.58
CA ASP A 103 -30.99 22.37 -12.22
C ASP A 103 -29.53 21.90 -12.11
N PHE A 104 -29.28 20.70 -11.53
CA PHE A 104 -27.95 20.08 -11.55
C PHE A 104 -27.43 19.81 -12.96
N LEU A 105 -28.25 19.26 -13.85
CA LEU A 105 -27.83 18.99 -15.23
C LEU A 105 -27.58 20.29 -16.02
N LEU A 106 -28.35 21.34 -15.76
CA LEU A 106 -28.08 22.69 -16.28
C LEU A 106 -26.76 23.25 -15.73
N ALA A 107 -26.44 23.02 -14.46
CA ALA A 107 -25.18 23.45 -13.87
C ALA A 107 -23.99 22.80 -14.59
N ARG A 108 -24.08 21.50 -14.89
CA ARG A 108 -23.06 20.77 -15.66
C ARG A 108 -22.92 21.30 -17.08
N ALA A 109 -24.03 21.64 -17.75
CA ALA A 109 -23.99 22.25 -19.08
C ALA A 109 -23.34 23.65 -19.05
N ALA A 110 -23.70 24.48 -18.07
CA ALA A 110 -23.11 25.80 -17.86
C ALA A 110 -21.60 25.72 -17.64
N PHE A 111 -21.15 24.77 -16.81
CA PHE A 111 -19.72 24.53 -16.57
C PHE A 111 -18.97 24.17 -17.86
N LEU A 112 -19.51 23.28 -18.70
CA LEU A 112 -18.91 22.91 -19.98
C LEU A 112 -18.76 24.11 -20.95
N ARG A 113 -19.66 25.10 -20.85
CA ARG A 113 -19.59 26.34 -21.64
C ARG A 113 -18.66 27.39 -21.02
N GLY A 114 -18.16 27.17 -19.80
CA GLY A 114 -17.32 28.11 -19.06
C GLY A 114 -18.09 29.15 -18.26
N ASP A 115 -19.40 28.96 -18.05
CA ASP A 115 -20.28 29.85 -17.30
C ASP A 115 -20.30 29.45 -15.81
N LEU A 116 -19.25 29.83 -15.08
CA LEU A 116 -19.05 29.44 -13.68
C LEU A 116 -20.08 30.07 -12.73
N GLU A 117 -20.47 31.33 -12.97
CA GLU A 117 -21.48 32.02 -12.16
C GLU A 117 -22.82 31.28 -12.21
N ARG A 118 -23.27 30.90 -13.42
CA ARG A 118 -24.49 30.10 -13.59
C ARG A 118 -24.36 28.70 -13.00
N THR A 119 -23.17 28.11 -13.07
CA THR A 119 -22.89 26.79 -12.46
C THR A 119 -23.14 26.85 -10.95
N ASP A 120 -22.53 27.82 -10.26
CA ASP A 120 -22.67 27.96 -8.81
C ASP A 120 -24.11 28.30 -8.38
N ALA A 121 -24.76 29.19 -9.14
CA ALA A 121 -26.16 29.56 -8.89
C ALA A 121 -27.11 28.37 -8.99
N LEU A 122 -26.86 27.45 -9.94
CA LEU A 122 -27.69 26.26 -10.14
C LEU A 122 -27.36 25.14 -9.14
N LEU A 123 -26.10 25.00 -8.71
CA LEU A 123 -25.72 24.02 -7.68
C LEU A 123 -26.29 24.36 -6.30
N THR A 124 -26.57 25.63 -6.05
CA THR A 124 -27.12 26.14 -4.79
C THR A 124 -28.60 26.53 -4.88
N ALA A 125 -29.26 26.14 -5.99
CA ALA A 125 -30.66 26.46 -6.22
C ALA A 125 -31.60 25.57 -5.39
N GLY A 126 -32.48 26.21 -4.63
CA GLY A 126 -33.53 25.55 -3.85
C GLY A 126 -33.07 25.02 -2.48
N PRO A 127 -34.01 24.51 -1.65
CA PRO A 127 -33.71 23.91 -0.36
C PRO A 127 -32.92 22.60 -0.49
N GLU A 128 -32.00 22.33 0.43
CA GLU A 128 -31.22 21.08 0.43
C GLU A 128 -32.09 19.84 0.70
N GLU A 129 -33.20 20.01 1.44
CA GLU A 129 -34.14 18.93 1.76
C GLU A 129 -34.87 18.40 0.51
N ASP A 130 -35.00 19.23 -0.52
CA ASP A 130 -35.67 18.91 -1.78
C ASP A 130 -34.79 18.05 -2.72
N VAL A 131 -33.49 17.99 -2.45
CA VAL A 131 -32.52 17.28 -3.28
C VAL A 131 -32.45 15.81 -2.86
N PRO A 132 -32.73 14.83 -3.73
CA PRO A 132 -32.60 13.41 -3.40
C PRO A 132 -31.18 13.04 -2.92
N ALA A 133 -31.06 12.09 -2.00
CA ALA A 133 -29.78 11.71 -1.40
C ALA A 133 -28.69 11.30 -2.41
N ALA A 134 -29.06 10.50 -3.43
CA ALA A 134 -28.11 10.16 -4.49
C ALA A 134 -27.72 11.35 -5.37
N LEU A 135 -28.60 12.36 -5.52
CA LEU A 135 -28.29 13.55 -6.30
C LEU A 135 -27.33 14.46 -5.54
N ARG A 136 -27.47 14.56 -4.22
CA ARG A 136 -26.51 15.28 -3.36
C ARG A 136 -25.11 14.71 -3.48
N LEU A 137 -24.98 13.38 -3.60
CA LEU A 137 -23.69 12.74 -3.84
C LEU A 137 -23.13 13.11 -5.23
N GLU A 138 -23.93 12.98 -6.30
CA GLU A 138 -23.50 13.39 -7.65
C GLU A 138 -23.07 14.88 -7.69
N GLN A 139 -23.81 15.76 -7.00
CA GLN A 139 -23.48 17.17 -6.85
C GLN A 139 -22.16 17.37 -6.10
N ALA A 140 -21.96 16.69 -4.97
CA ALA A 140 -20.73 16.79 -4.18
C ALA A 140 -19.51 16.31 -4.98
N GLU A 141 -19.63 15.20 -5.71
CA GLU A 141 -18.57 14.71 -6.59
C GLU A 141 -18.23 15.72 -7.70
N PHE A 142 -19.24 16.33 -8.31
CA PHE A 142 -19.03 17.34 -9.33
C PHE A 142 -18.40 18.62 -8.78
N THR A 143 -18.85 19.13 -7.62
CA THR A 143 -18.23 20.29 -6.96
C THR A 143 -16.79 20.00 -6.56
N ARG A 144 -16.48 18.77 -6.13
CA ARG A 144 -15.11 18.32 -5.88
C ARG A 144 -14.27 18.36 -7.16
N GLU A 145 -14.79 17.87 -8.28
CA GLU A 145 -14.11 17.94 -9.59
C GLU A 145 -13.80 19.40 -9.99
N ILE A 146 -14.78 20.30 -9.86
CA ILE A 146 -14.61 21.73 -10.11
C ILE A 146 -13.48 22.31 -9.25
N ALA A 147 -13.48 22.01 -7.94
CA ALA A 147 -12.43 22.47 -7.02
C ALA A 147 -11.03 21.96 -7.43
N GLN A 148 -10.92 20.69 -7.84
CA GLN A 148 -9.66 20.13 -8.32
C GLN A 148 -9.17 20.81 -9.60
N LEU A 149 -10.06 21.11 -10.54
CA LEU A 149 -9.74 21.81 -11.78
C LEU A 149 -9.31 23.27 -11.52
N ALA A 150 -9.90 23.91 -10.51
CA ALA A 150 -9.51 25.24 -10.04
C ALA A 150 -8.20 25.25 -9.24
N GLY A 151 -7.64 24.08 -8.90
CA GLY A 151 -6.47 23.96 -8.02
C GLY A 151 -6.79 24.22 -6.54
N ASP A 152 -8.07 24.27 -6.16
CA ASP A 152 -8.51 24.35 -4.77
C ASP A 152 -8.56 22.95 -4.15
N TRP A 153 -7.37 22.43 -3.86
CA TRP A 153 -7.19 21.10 -3.30
C TRP A 153 -7.80 20.97 -1.90
N LEU A 154 -7.82 22.06 -1.12
CA LEU A 154 -8.31 22.01 0.25
C LEU A 154 -9.84 21.86 0.27
N THR A 155 -10.55 22.61 -0.57
CA THR A 155 -11.99 22.44 -0.75
C THR A 155 -12.33 21.06 -1.31
N SER A 156 -11.58 20.58 -2.31
CA SER A 156 -11.74 19.22 -2.83
C SER A 156 -11.62 18.18 -1.71
N ALA A 157 -10.55 18.24 -0.91
CA ALA A 157 -10.31 17.33 0.20
C ALA A 157 -11.46 17.35 1.22
N ARG A 158 -11.93 18.54 1.60
CA ARG A 158 -13.05 18.71 2.54
C ARG A 158 -14.34 18.08 2.03
N ILE A 159 -14.69 18.30 0.77
CA ILE A 159 -15.88 17.68 0.15
C ILE A 159 -15.73 16.16 0.11
N GLY A 160 -14.56 15.67 -0.29
CA GLY A 160 -14.28 14.23 -0.32
C GLY A 160 -14.38 13.59 1.07
N ALA A 161 -13.90 14.27 2.11
CA ALA A 161 -14.03 13.80 3.49
C ALA A 161 -15.51 13.61 3.87
N GLY A 162 -16.38 14.55 3.52
CA GLY A 162 -17.83 14.43 3.75
C GLY A 162 -18.48 13.27 2.99
N ILE A 163 -18.06 13.02 1.74
CA ILE A 163 -18.51 11.85 0.96
C ILE A 163 -18.05 10.55 1.63
N LEU A 164 -16.80 10.51 2.09
CA LEU A 164 -16.20 9.32 2.70
C LEU A 164 -16.89 8.91 4.01
N THR A 165 -17.47 9.85 4.77
CA THR A 165 -18.29 9.53 5.96
C THR A 165 -19.49 8.64 5.61
N GLN A 166 -20.06 8.77 4.41
CA GLN A 166 -21.15 7.91 3.93
C GLN A 166 -20.64 6.59 3.32
N GLN A 167 -19.38 6.57 2.87
CA GLN A 167 -18.75 5.47 2.15
C GLN A 167 -17.37 5.13 2.75
N PRO A 168 -17.27 4.73 4.02
CA PRO A 168 -15.98 4.56 4.71
C PRO A 168 -15.08 3.46 4.10
N ALA A 169 -15.69 2.55 3.34
CA ALA A 169 -15.01 1.51 2.56
C ALA A 169 -14.25 2.02 1.33
N ASP A 170 -14.52 3.24 0.85
CA ASP A 170 -13.92 3.74 -0.39
C ASP A 170 -12.44 4.12 -0.20
N ALA A 171 -11.57 3.14 -0.41
CA ALA A 171 -10.12 3.33 -0.38
C ALA A 171 -9.61 4.24 -1.51
N GLY A 172 -10.33 4.33 -2.64
CA GLY A 172 -9.99 5.21 -3.75
C GLY A 172 -10.15 6.67 -3.37
N LEU A 173 -11.31 7.01 -2.81
CA LEU A 173 -11.62 8.35 -2.29
C LEU A 173 -10.71 8.71 -1.12
N ARG A 174 -10.47 7.79 -0.18
CA ARG A 174 -9.51 7.99 0.93
C ARG A 174 -8.13 8.41 0.42
N ARG A 175 -7.61 7.73 -0.62
CA ARG A 175 -6.33 8.10 -1.26
C ARG A 175 -6.40 9.43 -2.01
N ALA A 176 -7.54 9.76 -2.61
CA ALA A 176 -7.73 11.02 -3.34
C ALA A 176 -7.76 12.23 -2.39
N ILE A 177 -8.47 12.14 -1.26
CA ILE A 177 -8.47 13.16 -0.19
C ILE A 177 -7.04 13.41 0.28
N TRP A 178 -6.30 12.35 0.60
CA TRP A 178 -4.91 12.47 1.05
C TRP A 178 -4.00 13.14 0.01
N ARG A 179 -4.20 12.84 -1.28
CA ARG A 179 -3.44 13.45 -2.37
C ARG A 179 -3.73 14.95 -2.48
N ASP A 180 -4.99 15.34 -2.32
CA ASP A 180 -5.39 16.74 -2.36
C ASP A 180 -4.80 17.52 -1.16
N LEU A 181 -4.88 16.97 0.07
CA LEU A 181 -4.26 17.55 1.26
C LEU A 181 -2.74 17.75 1.09
N ASN A 182 -2.05 16.80 0.45
CA ASN A 182 -0.63 16.94 0.18
C ASN A 182 -0.28 18.04 -0.82
N ARG A 183 -1.22 18.41 -1.70
CA ARG A 183 -1.08 19.53 -2.63
C ARG A 183 -1.46 20.87 -2.00
N SER A 184 -2.22 20.87 -0.90
CA SER A 184 -2.52 22.06 -0.11
C SER A 184 -1.28 22.58 0.63
N SER A 185 -1.25 23.89 0.90
CA SER A 185 -0.18 24.50 1.69
C SER A 185 -0.40 24.22 3.18
N GLU A 186 0.69 24.14 3.94
CA GLU A 186 0.62 23.97 5.39
C GLU A 186 -0.14 25.11 6.06
N ALA A 187 0.10 26.36 5.64
CA ALA A 187 -0.58 27.53 6.17
C ALA A 187 -2.10 27.44 5.97
N ALA A 188 -2.57 27.05 4.78
CA ALA A 188 -3.99 26.89 4.51
C ALA A 188 -4.63 25.77 5.35
N MET A 189 -3.93 24.64 5.52
CA MET A 189 -4.39 23.56 6.39
C MET A 189 -4.45 23.98 7.86
N ALA A 190 -3.46 24.74 8.34
CA ALA A 190 -3.44 25.24 9.72
C ALA A 190 -4.56 26.26 10.00
N THR A 191 -4.84 27.17 9.05
CA THR A 191 -5.99 28.08 9.14
C THR A 191 -7.31 27.29 9.15
N ALA A 192 -7.49 26.36 8.20
CA ALA A 192 -8.70 25.55 8.15
C ALA A 192 -8.89 24.67 9.40
N LEU A 193 -7.81 24.25 10.06
CA LEU A 193 -7.89 23.47 11.30
C LEU A 193 -8.46 24.29 12.46
N ALA A 194 -8.07 25.57 12.56
CA ALA A 194 -8.56 26.47 13.61
C ALA A 194 -10.08 26.71 13.50
N ASP A 195 -10.61 26.72 12.29
CA ASP A 195 -12.02 27.00 12.00
C ASP A 195 -12.86 25.74 11.76
N ALA A 196 -12.25 24.54 11.74
CA ALA A 196 -12.95 23.30 11.45
C ALA A 196 -13.95 22.96 12.56
N PRO A 197 -15.27 22.91 12.31
CA PRO A 197 -16.25 22.51 13.31
C PRO A 197 -16.39 20.98 13.38
N ASP A 198 -16.25 20.31 12.23
CA ASP A 198 -16.46 18.89 12.05
C ASP A 198 -15.25 18.05 12.53
N ALA A 199 -15.54 16.95 13.23
CA ALA A 199 -14.50 16.10 13.82
C ALA A 199 -13.75 15.26 12.78
N ASP A 200 -14.44 14.80 11.72
CA ASP A 200 -13.80 14.04 10.64
C ASP A 200 -12.86 14.94 9.85
N TRP A 201 -13.31 16.10 9.42
CA TRP A 201 -12.48 17.06 8.70
C TRP A 201 -11.28 17.52 9.52
N ARG A 202 -11.49 17.78 10.82
CA ARG A 202 -10.39 18.09 11.75
C ARG A 202 -9.37 16.96 11.78
N GLY A 203 -9.80 15.71 11.93
CA GLY A 203 -8.93 14.54 11.93
C GLY A 203 -8.04 14.44 10.68
N TRP A 204 -8.61 14.68 9.50
CA TRP A 204 -7.87 14.74 8.24
C TRP A 204 -6.79 15.83 8.21
N LEU A 205 -7.14 17.05 8.63
CA LEU A 205 -6.21 18.17 8.67
C LEU A 205 -5.07 17.93 9.65
N GLU A 206 -5.39 17.45 10.85
CA GLU A 206 -4.35 17.20 11.84
C GLU A 206 -3.41 16.04 11.43
N LEU A 207 -3.93 15.01 10.75
CA LEU A 207 -3.11 13.94 10.19
C LEU A 207 -2.12 14.48 9.15
N ALA A 208 -2.62 15.31 8.22
CA ALA A 208 -1.80 15.92 7.18
C ALA A 208 -0.74 16.87 7.75
N LEU A 209 -1.08 17.64 8.78
CA LEU A 209 -0.13 18.52 9.45
C LEU A 209 0.94 17.76 10.24
N ARG A 210 0.58 16.63 10.89
CA ARG A 210 1.56 15.75 11.55
C ARG A 210 2.56 15.17 10.54
N ASP A 211 2.09 14.70 9.40
CA ASP A 211 2.95 14.23 8.30
C ASP A 211 3.87 15.35 7.78
N ARG A 212 3.33 16.54 7.53
CA ARG A 212 4.07 17.68 7.01
C ARG A 212 5.17 18.21 7.96
N ARG A 213 4.92 18.15 9.27
CA ARG A 213 5.79 18.74 10.30
C ARG A 213 6.77 17.76 10.91
N ALA A 214 6.67 16.47 10.60
CA ALA A 214 7.56 15.49 11.18
C ALA A 214 9.01 15.71 10.72
N GLU A 215 9.93 15.75 11.67
CA GLU A 215 11.36 15.98 11.41
C GLU A 215 12.07 14.72 10.91
N ASN A 216 11.59 13.53 11.31
CA ASN A 216 12.18 12.25 10.95
C ASN A 216 11.13 11.12 10.99
N PRO A 217 11.41 9.93 10.41
CA PRO A 217 10.44 8.84 10.36
C PRO A 217 9.99 8.31 11.73
N GLN A 218 10.86 8.38 12.75
CA GLN A 218 10.54 7.91 14.09
C GLN A 218 9.52 8.84 14.77
N SER A 219 9.74 10.16 14.71
CA SER A 219 8.79 11.14 15.25
C SER A 219 7.46 11.12 14.49
N LEU A 220 7.49 10.87 13.17
CA LEU A 220 6.27 10.64 12.39
C LEU A 220 5.53 9.40 12.87
N GLN A 221 6.21 8.27 13.05
CA GLN A 221 5.59 7.03 13.53
C GLN A 221 4.88 7.26 14.87
N GLU A 222 5.54 7.89 15.84
CA GLU A 222 4.96 8.21 17.15
C GLU A 222 3.72 9.10 17.01
N ALA A 223 3.80 10.14 16.17
CA ALA A 223 2.67 11.04 15.90
C ALA A 223 1.49 10.33 15.22
N LEU A 224 1.74 9.37 14.32
CA LEU A 224 0.70 8.57 13.66
C LEU A 224 0.00 7.63 14.63
N LEU A 225 0.76 6.98 15.52
CA LEU A 225 0.20 6.11 16.56
C LEU A 225 -0.67 6.91 17.54
N GLU A 226 -0.19 8.08 17.97
CA GLU A 226 -0.95 8.97 18.85
C GLU A 226 -2.23 9.47 18.16
N TRP A 227 -2.14 9.94 16.91
CA TRP A 227 -3.31 10.36 16.15
C TRP A 227 -4.34 9.22 16.01
N ARG A 228 -3.90 8.00 15.71
CA ARG A 228 -4.81 6.85 15.59
C ARG A 228 -5.49 6.51 16.91
N ASN A 229 -4.81 6.69 18.04
CA ASN A 229 -5.39 6.51 19.37
C ASN A 229 -6.44 7.60 19.69
N GLN A 230 -6.21 8.84 19.24
CA GLN A 230 -7.14 9.96 19.41
C GLN A 230 -8.35 9.88 18.46
N HIS A 231 -8.19 9.23 17.30
CA HIS A 231 -9.20 9.15 16.24
C HIS A 231 -9.53 7.69 15.83
N PRO A 232 -9.91 6.79 16.76
CA PRO A 232 -10.02 5.35 16.48
C PRO A 232 -11.13 5.00 15.47
N THR A 233 -12.16 5.83 15.36
CA THR A 233 -13.30 5.63 14.44
C THR A 233 -13.16 6.40 13.14
N HIS A 234 -12.08 7.16 12.96
CA HIS A 234 -11.94 8.04 11.80
C HIS A 234 -11.70 7.23 10.51
N PRO A 235 -12.30 7.60 9.36
CA PRO A 235 -12.15 6.84 8.11
C PRO A 235 -10.70 6.64 7.65
N ALA A 236 -9.80 7.58 7.96
CA ALA A 236 -8.36 7.46 7.68
C ALA A 236 -7.61 6.55 8.66
N ALA A 237 -8.16 6.26 9.85
CA ALA A 237 -7.54 5.37 10.84
C ALA A 237 -7.70 3.89 10.48
N MET A 238 -8.70 3.54 9.68
CA MET A 238 -8.91 2.17 9.19
C MET A 238 -7.72 1.66 8.37
N GLN A 239 -7.20 2.54 7.51
CA GLN A 239 -6.01 2.32 6.71
C GLN A 239 -5.37 3.68 6.47
N LEU A 240 -4.23 3.94 7.10
CA LEU A 240 -3.57 5.22 6.97
C LEU A 240 -3.14 5.44 5.51
N PRO A 241 -3.50 6.59 4.89
CA PRO A 241 -3.31 6.80 3.46
C PRO A 241 -1.85 7.14 3.11
N GLY A 242 -1.50 7.10 1.82
CA GLY A 242 -0.23 7.62 1.32
C GLY A 242 1.04 6.95 1.86
N GLY A 243 0.96 5.68 2.28
CA GLY A 243 2.10 4.95 2.84
C GLY A 243 2.34 5.20 4.32
N LEU A 244 1.54 6.06 4.96
CA LEU A 244 1.60 6.28 6.41
C LEU A 244 1.36 5.00 7.21
N GLU A 245 0.57 4.07 6.68
CA GLU A 245 0.36 2.75 7.29
C GLU A 245 1.67 1.98 7.47
N TYR A 246 2.60 2.08 6.51
CA TYR A 246 3.91 1.43 6.59
C TYR A 246 4.78 2.10 7.66
N ILE A 247 4.74 3.43 7.74
CA ILE A 247 5.48 4.20 8.74
C ILE A 247 4.94 3.91 10.14
N ALA A 248 3.62 3.88 10.31
CA ALA A 248 2.95 3.62 11.59
C ALA A 248 3.27 2.22 12.16
N ARG A 249 3.35 1.20 11.29
CA ARG A 249 3.80 -0.15 11.68
C ARG A 249 5.25 -0.17 12.16
N GLY A 250 6.04 0.82 11.74
CA GLY A 250 7.45 0.94 12.03
C GLY A 250 8.29 0.05 11.14
N VAL A 251 9.45 0.55 10.74
CA VAL A 251 10.53 -0.32 10.27
C VAL A 251 11.07 -1.00 11.53
N ARG A 252 10.82 -2.29 11.70
CA ARG A 252 11.38 -3.04 12.83
C ARG A 252 12.90 -2.89 12.78
N ALA A 253 13.48 -2.18 13.76
CA ALA A 253 14.93 -2.12 13.89
C ALA A 253 15.45 -3.56 13.98
N PRO A 254 16.47 -3.94 13.18
CA PRO A 254 17.00 -5.29 13.23
C PRO A 254 17.47 -5.58 14.66
N ARG A 255 17.38 -6.81 15.13
CA ARG A 255 17.99 -7.16 16.44
C ARG A 255 19.50 -7.38 16.32
N LYS A 256 19.95 -7.75 15.12
CA LYS A 256 21.34 -8.10 14.84
C LYS A 256 21.73 -7.72 13.42
N VAL A 257 22.86 -7.05 13.29
CA VAL A 257 23.46 -6.61 12.03
C VAL A 257 24.84 -7.24 11.90
N ALA A 258 25.17 -7.77 10.71
CA ALA A 258 26.50 -8.28 10.41
C ALA A 258 27.21 -7.38 9.38
N LEU A 259 28.44 -6.99 9.67
CA LEU A 259 29.30 -6.18 8.82
C LEU A 259 30.41 -7.07 8.23
N LEU A 260 30.33 -7.34 6.93
CA LEU A 260 31.27 -8.22 6.21
C LEU A 260 32.37 -7.39 5.57
N LEU A 261 33.59 -7.51 6.11
CA LEU A 261 34.74 -6.70 5.70
C LEU A 261 35.98 -7.57 5.49
N PRO A 262 36.79 -7.32 4.44
CA PRO A 262 38.06 -8.01 4.27
C PRO A 262 39.13 -7.34 5.16
N LEU A 263 39.36 -7.86 6.37
CA LEU A 263 40.24 -7.22 7.36
C LEU A 263 41.74 -7.56 7.16
N SER A 264 42.02 -8.40 6.16
CA SER A 264 43.37 -8.78 5.72
C SER A 264 43.60 -8.54 4.22
N GLY A 265 44.87 -8.56 3.79
CA GLY A 265 45.25 -8.40 2.39
C GLY A 265 45.17 -6.97 1.87
N ARG A 266 45.04 -6.81 0.55
CA ARG A 266 45.13 -5.51 -0.14
C ARG A 266 44.04 -4.50 0.27
N LEU A 267 42.86 -4.98 0.63
CA LEU A 267 41.72 -4.14 0.97
C LEU A 267 41.62 -3.81 2.47
N ALA A 268 42.48 -4.40 3.32
CA ALA A 268 42.44 -4.21 4.77
C ALA A 268 42.47 -2.75 5.23
N PRO A 269 43.29 -1.84 4.64
CA PRO A 269 43.29 -0.43 5.05
C PRO A 269 41.92 0.25 4.80
N ALA A 270 41.28 -0.05 3.66
CA ALA A 270 39.98 0.50 3.32
C ALA A 270 38.86 -0.12 4.19
N ALA A 271 38.93 -1.44 4.41
CA ALA A 271 37.98 -2.15 5.27
C ALA A 271 38.01 -1.63 6.72
N ARG A 272 39.19 -1.36 7.27
CA ARG A 272 39.34 -0.75 8.61
C ARG A 272 38.76 0.66 8.66
N ALA A 273 38.97 1.48 7.65
CA ALA A 273 38.36 2.81 7.59
C ALA A 273 36.81 2.75 7.59
N VAL A 274 36.22 1.78 6.86
CA VAL A 274 34.77 1.54 6.88
C VAL A 274 34.31 1.04 8.26
N GLN A 275 35.04 0.09 8.86
CA GLN A 275 34.77 -0.42 10.20
C GLN A 275 34.76 0.72 11.22
N ASP A 276 35.79 1.55 11.24
CA ASP A 276 35.95 2.66 12.18
C ASP A 276 34.82 3.68 12.02
N GLY A 277 34.48 4.05 10.79
CA GLY A 277 33.36 4.96 10.51
C GLY A 277 32.01 4.40 10.96
N TYR A 278 31.75 3.12 10.68
CA TYR A 278 30.51 2.45 11.10
C TYR A 278 30.41 2.35 12.62
N LEU A 279 31.49 1.93 13.29
CA LEU A 279 31.55 1.84 14.75
C LEU A 279 31.39 3.20 15.42
N ALA A 280 32.03 4.25 14.89
CA ALA A 280 31.88 5.61 15.41
C ALA A 280 30.41 6.07 15.38
N HIS A 281 29.72 5.86 14.25
CA HIS A 281 28.29 6.17 14.14
C HIS A 281 27.43 5.28 15.03
N TYR A 282 27.68 3.97 15.05
CA TYR A 282 26.95 3.01 15.87
C TYR A 282 27.02 3.34 17.36
N PHE A 283 28.22 3.61 17.90
CA PHE A 283 28.38 3.97 19.31
C PHE A 283 27.81 5.34 19.64
N ALA A 284 27.89 6.32 18.73
CA ALA A 284 27.25 7.62 18.91
C ALA A 284 25.71 7.48 18.99
N ALA A 285 25.12 6.71 18.08
CA ALA A 285 23.68 6.45 18.09
C ALA A 285 23.25 5.61 19.31
N ARG A 286 24.08 4.65 19.74
CA ARG A 286 23.84 3.86 20.98
C ARG A 286 23.83 4.72 22.23
N ALA A 287 24.72 5.70 22.32
CA ALA A 287 24.74 6.66 23.43
C ALA A 287 23.46 7.52 23.49
N ARG A 288 22.78 7.72 22.34
CA ARG A 288 21.47 8.40 22.25
C ARG A 288 20.27 7.45 22.41
N GLY A 289 20.49 6.15 22.60
CA GLY A 289 19.43 5.14 22.70
C GLY A 289 18.78 4.75 21.37
N GLU A 290 19.38 5.13 20.23
CA GLU A 290 18.80 4.96 18.88
C GLU A 290 19.17 3.62 18.21
N THR A 291 20.04 2.81 18.82
CA THR A 291 20.48 1.51 18.26
C THR A 291 20.19 0.37 19.23
N PRO A 292 19.02 -0.28 19.12
CA PRO A 292 18.68 -1.44 19.95
C PRO A 292 19.31 -2.76 19.44
N TYR A 293 20.18 -2.70 18.43
CA TYR A 293 20.71 -3.87 17.73
C TYR A 293 22.13 -4.24 18.14
N THR A 294 22.47 -5.52 18.00
CA THR A 294 23.84 -6.02 18.15
C THR A 294 24.55 -5.97 16.80
N LEU A 295 25.86 -5.67 16.81
CA LEU A 295 26.67 -5.58 15.61
C LEU A 295 27.78 -6.63 15.68
N ASP A 296 27.82 -7.52 14.69
CA ASP A 296 28.90 -8.48 14.49
C ASP A 296 29.75 -8.04 13.30
N VAL A 297 31.07 -8.05 13.46
CA VAL A 297 32.00 -7.80 12.34
C VAL A 297 32.61 -9.13 11.93
N ILE A 298 32.42 -9.51 10.68
CA ILE A 298 32.90 -10.78 10.12
C ILE A 298 34.02 -10.47 9.12
N ASP A 299 35.20 -11.02 9.38
CA ASP A 299 36.33 -10.93 8.46
C ASP A 299 36.11 -11.88 7.28
N THR A 300 35.78 -11.33 6.11
CA THR A 300 35.54 -12.15 4.91
C THR A 300 36.77 -12.89 4.42
N THR A 301 37.98 -12.50 4.83
CA THR A 301 39.22 -13.20 4.48
C THR A 301 39.51 -14.43 5.34
N ALA A 302 38.79 -14.60 6.46
CA ALA A 302 38.86 -15.78 7.31
C ALA A 302 37.97 -16.94 6.82
N HIS A 303 37.22 -16.72 5.73
CA HIS A 303 36.33 -17.71 5.13
C HIS A 303 36.78 -18.06 3.72
N GLU A 304 36.36 -19.24 3.23
CA GLU A 304 36.67 -19.73 1.88
C GLU A 304 36.12 -18.79 0.78
N SER A 305 35.01 -18.11 1.06
CA SER A 305 34.38 -17.13 0.18
C SER A 305 33.54 -16.14 0.96
N ALA A 306 33.18 -15.02 0.32
CA ALA A 306 32.22 -14.07 0.90
C ALA A 306 30.81 -14.66 1.07
N ALA A 307 30.42 -15.61 0.21
CA ALA A 307 29.16 -16.34 0.37
C ALA A 307 29.18 -17.22 1.64
N ALA A 308 30.32 -17.83 1.99
CA ALA A 308 30.47 -18.56 3.23
C ALA A 308 30.40 -17.63 4.46
N ALA A 309 31.02 -16.44 4.40
CA ALA A 309 30.90 -15.42 5.43
C ALA A 309 29.44 -14.92 5.58
N TYR A 310 28.72 -14.76 4.47
CA TYR A 310 27.29 -14.42 4.48
C TYR A 310 26.45 -15.54 5.11
N GLY A 311 26.70 -16.79 4.76
CA GLY A 311 26.03 -17.95 5.36
C GLY A 311 26.22 -17.99 6.88
N GLN A 312 27.43 -17.70 7.36
CA GLN A 312 27.71 -17.59 8.79
C GLN A 312 26.92 -16.43 9.44
N ALA A 313 26.88 -15.27 8.81
CA ALA A 313 26.09 -14.13 9.31
C ALA A 313 24.62 -14.48 9.52
N ILE A 314 24.01 -15.18 8.56
CA ILE A 314 22.61 -15.63 8.65
C ILE A 314 22.45 -16.70 9.73
N ALA A 315 23.37 -17.67 9.82
CA ALA A 315 23.36 -18.70 10.86
C ALA A 315 23.47 -18.09 12.28
N ASP A 316 24.21 -16.99 12.41
CA ASP A 316 24.36 -16.23 13.65
C ASP A 316 23.17 -15.32 13.96
N GLY A 317 22.13 -15.32 13.12
CA GLY A 317 20.89 -14.59 13.31
C GLY A 317 20.93 -13.12 12.88
N ALA A 318 21.86 -12.74 11.99
CA ALA A 318 21.84 -11.40 11.40
C ALA A 318 20.56 -11.19 10.58
N GLU A 319 19.80 -10.15 10.91
CA GLU A 319 18.60 -9.74 10.19
C GLU A 319 18.94 -8.77 9.04
N ILE A 320 20.08 -8.09 9.15
CA ILE A 320 20.67 -7.26 8.10
C ILE A 320 22.14 -7.61 7.95
N VAL A 321 22.60 -7.72 6.71
CA VAL A 321 24.01 -7.92 6.36
C VAL A 321 24.49 -6.75 5.51
N VAL A 322 25.59 -6.10 5.91
CA VAL A 322 26.20 -4.96 5.24
C VAL A 322 27.55 -5.38 4.68
N GLY A 323 27.69 -5.34 3.35
CA GLY A 323 28.88 -5.81 2.62
C GLY A 323 28.51 -6.84 1.54
N PRO A 324 29.50 -7.48 0.89
CA PRO A 324 30.95 -7.32 1.07
C PRO A 324 31.52 -6.10 0.31
N LEU A 325 32.70 -5.62 0.74
CA LEU A 325 33.37 -4.44 0.16
C LEU A 325 34.03 -4.71 -1.21
N SER A 326 34.37 -5.96 -1.54
CA SER A 326 35.05 -6.32 -2.78
C SER A 326 34.06 -6.58 -3.91
N LYS A 327 34.32 -6.04 -5.11
CA LYS A 327 33.47 -6.26 -6.30
C LYS A 327 33.41 -7.72 -6.71
N GLU A 328 34.52 -8.44 -6.54
CA GLU A 328 34.69 -9.86 -6.83
C GLU A 328 33.84 -10.75 -5.90
N ALA A 329 33.38 -10.22 -4.78
CA ALA A 329 32.53 -10.93 -3.83
C ALA A 329 31.03 -10.70 -4.05
N VAL A 330 30.67 -9.83 -4.99
CA VAL A 330 29.29 -9.52 -5.40
C VAL A 330 28.95 -10.16 -6.76
N ALA A 331 29.95 -10.59 -7.53
CA ALA A 331 29.83 -11.22 -8.84
C ALA A 331 29.61 -12.74 -8.72
#